data_AF-A0A1S3RHI0-F1
#
_entry.id   AF-A0A1S3RHI0-F1
#
_cell.length_a   1.000
_cell.length_b   1.000
_cell.length_c   1.000
_cell.angle_alpha   90.00
_cell.angle_beta   90.00
_cell.angle_gamma   90.00
#
_symmetry.space_group_name_H-M   'P 1'
#
loop_
_entity.id
_entity.type
_entity.pdbx_description
1 polymer ?
#
loop_
_entity_poly.entity_id
_entity_poly.type
_entity_poly.pdbx_seq_one_letter_code
_entity_poly.pdbx_strand_id
1 'polypeptide(L)'
;MRDRLVDLKGVAPASSDMDEGGQGQGTDDKEQLEHQSVVFEGEDMMDSIFRQVQSMRKEIALLRMDVKRLGKQNTRFLTSVRRISSIKRDSNALAKGIKTRGEGIYTRLEKIGMQHKQLEEEHGAHSALVRMVRSQYVSLTGAFHEAMSEYNQAEMGQRENCKTRIQRQAKIMGKEVTGDQIEEMVETGKWNVFSDNLLADGRTARSALTEIENRHKELVELESRIKDIHELFFQMALLVEEQGAMVDNRGQRSRHNRLCGQGPGSDQAGGEVQEVQPL
;
A
#
# COMPACT_ATOMS: atom_id res chain seq x y z
N MET A 1 -34.32 0.71 18.12
CA MET A 1 -33.75 1.30 19.35
C MET A 1 -34.62 2.48 19.72
N ARG A 2 -35.01 2.66 20.99
CA ARG A 2 -35.90 3.77 21.38
C ARG A 2 -35.07 5.00 21.74
N ASP A 3 -35.50 6.14 21.24
CA ASP A 3 -34.90 7.44 21.45
C ASP A 3 -35.07 7.89 22.92
N ARG A 4 -34.06 8.59 23.46
CA ARG A 4 -34.01 9.08 24.85
C ARG A 4 -34.02 10.60 24.97
N LEU A 5 -34.26 11.32 23.86
CA LEU A 5 -34.31 12.79 23.85
C LEU A 5 -35.49 13.42 24.63
N VAL A 6 -36.40 12.62 25.19
CA VAL A 6 -37.64 13.09 25.84
C VAL A 6 -37.46 13.41 27.33
N ASP A 7 -36.45 12.82 27.99
CA ASP A 7 -36.27 12.89 29.45
C ASP A 7 -35.70 14.25 29.96
N LEU A 8 -35.47 15.23 29.09
CA LEU A 8 -34.80 16.51 29.40
C LEU A 8 -35.67 17.77 29.21
N LYS A 9 -37.00 17.63 29.11
CA LYS A 9 -37.93 18.77 28.93
C LYS A 9 -39.00 18.82 30.02
N GLY A 10 -38.59 19.13 31.25
CA GLY A 10 -39.50 19.07 32.40
C GLY A 10 -39.02 19.67 33.73
N VAL A 11 -38.19 20.72 33.72
CA VAL A 11 -37.89 21.48 34.96
C VAL A 11 -38.04 22.98 34.69
N ALA A 12 -39.19 23.53 35.07
CA ALA A 12 -39.38 24.97 35.28
C ALA A 12 -39.14 25.28 36.77
N PRO A 13 -38.68 26.49 37.13
CA PRO A 13 -38.31 26.80 38.52
C PRO A 13 -39.55 27.02 39.40
N ALA A 14 -39.56 26.38 40.57
CA ALA A 14 -40.51 26.67 41.63
C ALA A 14 -39.82 27.51 42.72
N SER A 15 -40.44 28.64 43.08
CA SER A 15 -40.02 29.56 44.13
C SER A 15 -40.55 29.14 45.51
N SER A 16 -39.72 29.26 46.54
CA SER A 16 -40.16 29.36 47.94
C SER A 16 -39.09 30.05 48.80
N ASP A 17 -39.47 31.14 49.46
CA ASP A 17 -38.62 32.04 50.26
C ASP A 17 -38.39 31.59 51.73
N MET A 18 -37.58 32.39 52.46
CA MET A 18 -37.32 32.41 53.93
C MET A 18 -36.41 31.28 54.46
N ASP A 19 -35.47 31.44 55.41
CA ASP A 19 -34.78 32.57 56.08
C ASP A 19 -33.53 31.98 56.81
N GLU A 20 -32.55 32.65 57.46
CA GLU A 20 -32.26 34.05 57.80
C GLU A 20 -30.71 34.23 57.98
N GLY A 21 -30.20 35.47 58.04
CA GLY A 21 -29.04 35.83 58.89
C GLY A 21 -27.61 35.83 58.30
N GLY A 22 -27.03 37.02 58.08
CA GLY A 22 -25.57 37.19 57.87
C GLY A 22 -25.15 38.45 57.13
N GLN A 23 -24.86 39.55 57.85
CA GLN A 23 -24.32 40.78 57.25
C GLN A 23 -22.83 40.65 56.92
N GLY A 24 -22.45 40.98 55.68
CA GLY A 24 -21.05 41.10 55.26
C GLY A 24 -20.92 41.84 53.92
N GLN A 25 -20.20 42.97 53.91
CA GLN A 25 -19.91 43.75 52.69
C GLN A 25 -18.72 43.12 51.94
N GLY A 26 -18.77 43.08 50.61
CA GLY A 26 -17.56 42.86 49.80
C GLY A 26 -17.79 42.34 48.38
N THR A 27 -17.34 43.14 47.40
CA THR A 27 -16.84 42.77 46.05
C THR A 27 -17.71 41.92 45.12
N ASP A 28 -18.17 42.57 44.04
CA ASP A 28 -18.47 41.96 42.74
C ASP A 28 -17.23 41.17 42.24
N ASP A 29 -17.32 39.85 42.17
CA ASP A 29 -16.42 39.01 41.37
C ASP A 29 -17.28 38.07 40.50
N LYS A 30 -17.80 38.63 39.40
CA LYS A 30 -18.28 37.82 38.28
C LYS A 30 -17.06 37.27 37.56
N GLU A 31 -16.58 36.09 37.99
CA GLU A 31 -15.74 35.25 37.16
C GLU A 31 -16.52 34.83 35.90
N GLN A 32 -16.45 35.69 34.88
CA GLN A 32 -16.68 35.26 33.52
C GLN A 32 -15.60 34.23 33.21
N LEU A 33 -16.00 32.95 33.25
CA LEU A 33 -15.26 31.88 32.59
C LEU A 33 -15.27 32.18 31.09
N GLU A 34 -14.32 33.02 30.67
CA GLU A 34 -13.97 33.18 29.27
C GLU A 34 -13.76 31.78 28.70
N HIS A 35 -14.58 31.40 27.73
CA HIS A 35 -14.23 30.30 26.85
C HIS A 35 -13.05 30.78 26.00
N GLN A 36 -11.86 30.73 26.59
CA GLN A 36 -10.62 30.99 25.91
C GLN A 36 -10.46 29.87 24.88
N SER A 37 -10.97 30.12 23.67
CA SER A 37 -10.74 29.26 22.53
C SER A 37 -9.24 29.28 22.27
N VAL A 38 -8.55 28.24 22.75
CA VAL A 38 -7.16 27.99 22.41
C VAL A 38 -7.13 27.64 20.92
N VAL A 39 -7.07 28.69 20.09
CA VAL A 39 -6.80 28.56 18.66
C VAL A 39 -5.40 27.97 18.56
N PHE A 40 -5.35 26.68 18.28
CA PHE A 40 -4.11 25.94 18.24
C PHE A 40 -3.41 26.32 16.92
N GLU A 41 -2.29 27.05 16.96
CA GLU A 41 -1.59 27.51 15.75
C GLU A 41 -1.17 26.34 14.80
N GLY A 42 -1.16 25.11 15.32
CA GLY A 42 -0.97 23.89 14.51
C GLY A 42 -2.23 23.33 13.83
N GLU A 43 -3.43 23.87 14.06
CA GLU A 43 -4.69 23.31 13.54
C GLU A 43 -4.76 23.42 12.00
N ASP A 44 -4.49 24.60 11.43
CA ASP A 44 -4.40 24.81 9.98
C ASP A 44 -3.35 23.90 9.31
N MET A 45 -2.22 23.65 10.01
CA MET A 45 -1.17 22.76 9.52
C MET A 45 -1.62 21.29 9.55
N MET A 46 -2.24 20.84 10.65
CA MET A 46 -2.82 19.50 10.78
C MET A 46 -3.84 19.25 9.66
N ASP A 47 -4.70 20.23 9.41
CA ASP A 47 -5.76 20.17 8.42
C ASP A 47 -5.21 20.13 6.98
N SER A 48 -4.18 20.94 6.69
CA SER A 48 -3.44 20.91 5.42
C SER A 48 -2.79 19.54 5.16
N ILE A 49 -2.10 18.98 6.15
CA ILE A 49 -1.46 17.65 6.03
C ILE A 49 -2.54 16.56 5.88
N PHE A 50 -3.63 16.63 6.64
CA PHE A 50 -4.72 15.67 6.53
C PHE A 50 -5.35 15.69 5.12
N ARG A 51 -5.63 16.87 4.55
CA ARG A 51 -6.12 17.01 3.17
C ARG A 51 -5.15 16.42 2.15
N GLN A 52 -3.84 16.66 2.31
CA GLN A 52 -2.80 16.08 1.44
C GLN A 52 -2.76 14.55 1.52
N VAL A 53 -2.80 13.98 2.73
CA VAL A 53 -2.85 12.53 2.97
C VAL A 53 -4.10 11.91 2.36
N GLN A 54 -5.29 12.51 2.51
CA GLN A 54 -6.52 12.00 1.91
C GLN A 54 -6.50 12.05 0.38
N SER A 55 -5.87 13.08 -0.21
CA SER A 55 -5.62 13.13 -1.65
C SER A 55 -4.71 11.98 -2.12
N MET A 56 -3.61 11.72 -1.41
CA MET A 56 -2.70 10.62 -1.76
C MET A 56 -3.34 9.23 -1.59
N ARG A 57 -4.15 9.03 -0.55
CA ARG A 57 -4.93 7.78 -0.37
C ARG A 57 -5.83 7.51 -1.58
N LYS A 58 -6.48 8.55 -2.12
CA LYS A 58 -7.31 8.44 -3.34
C LYS A 58 -6.46 8.10 -4.57
N GLU A 59 -5.29 8.71 -4.73
CA GLU A 59 -4.39 8.41 -5.85
C GLU A 59 -3.81 7.00 -5.79
N ILE A 60 -3.42 6.51 -4.61
CA ILE A 60 -2.99 5.11 -4.41
C ILE A 60 -4.15 4.14 -4.67
N ALA A 61 -5.38 4.47 -4.28
CA ALA A 61 -6.55 3.66 -4.61
C ALA A 61 -6.80 3.59 -6.13
N LEU A 62 -6.66 4.71 -6.84
CA LEU A 62 -6.74 4.75 -8.30
C LEU A 62 -5.59 3.97 -8.97
N LEU A 63 -4.36 4.03 -8.44
CA LEU A 63 -3.23 3.22 -8.88
C LEU A 63 -3.57 1.72 -8.80
N ARG A 64 -4.08 1.26 -7.64
CA ARG A 64 -4.50 -0.15 -7.45
C ARG A 64 -5.63 -0.55 -8.40
N MET A 65 -6.55 0.37 -8.73
CA MET A 65 -7.58 0.12 -9.74
C MET A 65 -6.99 0.00 -11.15
N ASP A 66 -6.03 0.85 -11.51
CA ASP A 66 -5.33 0.82 -12.79
C ASP A 66 -4.54 -0.50 -12.95
N VAL A 67 -3.81 -0.92 -11.91
CA VAL A 67 -3.08 -2.20 -11.84
C VAL A 67 -4.02 -3.41 -11.97
N LYS A 68 -5.13 -3.45 -11.22
CA LYS A 68 -6.14 -4.52 -11.33
C LYS A 68 -6.81 -4.55 -12.71
N ARG A 69 -6.95 -3.41 -13.37
CA ARG A 69 -7.46 -3.31 -14.74
C ARG A 69 -6.45 -3.81 -15.77
N LEU A 70 -5.16 -3.53 -15.59
CA LEU A 70 -4.08 -4.07 -16.40
C LEU A 70 -4.01 -5.59 -16.31
N GLY A 71 -4.03 -6.16 -15.10
CA GLY A 71 -4.06 -7.62 -14.90
C GLY A 71 -5.23 -8.29 -15.65
N LYS A 72 -6.43 -7.71 -15.57
CA LYS A 72 -7.60 -8.17 -16.36
C LYS A 72 -7.37 -8.09 -17.87
N GLN A 73 -6.72 -7.04 -18.38
CA GLN A 73 -6.41 -6.92 -19.81
C GLN A 73 -5.37 -7.96 -20.25
N ASN A 74 -4.37 -8.25 -19.41
CA ASN A 74 -3.39 -9.32 -19.67
C ASN A 74 -4.08 -10.70 -19.71
N THR A 75 -4.99 -11.03 -18.78
CA THR A 75 -5.79 -12.27 -18.87
C THR A 75 -6.66 -12.32 -20.13
N ARG A 76 -7.26 -11.19 -20.56
CA ARG A 76 -8.03 -11.11 -21.82
C ARG A 76 -7.15 -11.26 -23.05
N PHE A 77 -5.91 -10.78 -23.01
CA PHE A 77 -4.94 -10.94 -24.09
C PHE A 77 -4.54 -12.41 -24.31
N LEU A 78 -4.44 -13.19 -23.22
CA LEU A 78 -4.13 -14.63 -23.29
C LEU A 78 -5.31 -15.47 -23.80
N THR A 79 -6.54 -15.05 -23.51
CA THR A 79 -7.77 -15.82 -23.80
C THR A 79 -8.46 -15.41 -25.10
N SER A 80 -8.21 -14.20 -25.62
CA SER A 80 -8.90 -13.68 -26.81
C SER A 80 -8.16 -13.94 -28.12
N VAL A 81 -8.81 -14.70 -29.01
CA VAL A 81 -8.37 -14.90 -30.40
C VAL A 81 -8.70 -13.70 -31.31
N ARG A 82 -9.45 -12.70 -30.81
CA ARG A 82 -9.88 -11.51 -31.57
C ARG A 82 -9.45 -10.20 -30.88
N ARG A 83 -9.28 -9.13 -31.67
CA ARG A 83 -8.93 -7.76 -31.20
C ARG A 83 -7.65 -7.65 -30.35
N ILE A 84 -6.69 -8.56 -30.55
CA ILE A 84 -5.39 -8.59 -29.88
C ILE A 84 -4.68 -7.21 -29.93
N SER A 85 -4.74 -6.52 -31.08
CA SER A 85 -4.11 -5.21 -31.27
C SER A 85 -4.80 -4.03 -30.56
N SER A 86 -6.07 -4.14 -30.15
CA SER A 86 -6.69 -3.14 -29.27
C SER A 86 -6.39 -3.45 -27.80
N ILE A 87 -6.50 -4.73 -27.40
CA ILE A 87 -6.18 -5.15 -26.02
C ILE A 87 -4.73 -4.80 -25.67
N LYS A 88 -3.76 -5.03 -26.57
CA LYS A 88 -2.37 -4.62 -26.38
C LYS A 88 -2.22 -3.10 -26.20
N ARG A 89 -2.89 -2.29 -27.03
CA ARG A 89 -2.85 -0.82 -26.91
C ARG A 89 -3.44 -0.35 -25.59
N ASP A 90 -4.53 -0.95 -25.15
CA ASP A 90 -5.13 -0.68 -23.85
C ASP A 90 -4.14 -1.03 -22.72
N SER A 91 -3.54 -2.23 -22.72
CA SER A 91 -2.52 -2.62 -21.71
C SER A 91 -1.32 -1.67 -21.69
N ASN A 92 -0.75 -1.32 -22.84
CA ASN A 92 0.40 -0.41 -22.90
C ASN A 92 0.04 1.02 -22.44
N ALA A 93 -1.17 1.50 -22.72
CA ALA A 93 -1.66 2.79 -22.22
C ALA A 93 -1.87 2.76 -20.69
N LEU A 94 -2.38 1.65 -20.14
CA LEU A 94 -2.52 1.45 -18.70
C LEU A 94 -1.16 1.40 -18.00
N ALA A 95 -0.20 0.64 -18.52
CA ALA A 95 1.13 0.53 -17.95
C ALA A 95 1.85 1.91 -17.92
N LYS A 96 1.73 2.71 -18.99
CA LYS A 96 2.23 4.08 -19.01
C LYS A 96 1.53 4.97 -17.96
N GLY A 97 0.21 4.87 -17.83
CA GLY A 97 -0.56 5.61 -16.82
C GLY A 97 -0.18 5.22 -15.38
N ILE A 98 0.06 3.94 -15.13
CA ILE A 98 0.55 3.41 -13.85
C ILE A 98 1.93 3.98 -13.54
N LYS A 99 2.87 3.99 -14.49
CA LYS A 99 4.21 4.61 -14.32
C LYS A 99 4.10 6.08 -13.90
N THR A 100 3.44 6.91 -14.71
CA THR A 100 3.31 8.36 -14.42
C THR A 100 2.57 8.65 -13.11
N ARG A 101 1.56 7.84 -12.76
CA ARG A 101 0.88 7.96 -11.46
C ARG A 101 1.79 7.53 -10.30
N GLY A 102 2.59 6.47 -10.48
CA GLY A 102 3.55 5.99 -9.49
C GLY A 102 4.63 7.02 -9.19
N GLU A 103 5.27 7.56 -10.23
CA GLU A 103 6.24 8.67 -10.14
C GLU A 103 5.65 9.87 -9.38
N GLY A 104 4.42 10.30 -9.73
CA GLY A 104 3.74 11.41 -9.06
C GLY A 104 3.41 11.13 -7.59
N ILE A 105 3.00 9.91 -7.22
CA ILE A 105 2.79 9.53 -5.82
C ILE A 105 4.12 9.50 -5.06
N TYR A 106 5.20 9.03 -5.68
CA TYR A 106 6.52 8.98 -5.08
C TYR A 106 7.07 10.37 -4.73
N THR A 107 7.06 11.33 -5.66
CA THR A 107 7.50 12.71 -5.39
C THR A 107 6.69 13.37 -4.26
N ARG A 108 5.40 13.00 -4.13
CA ARG A 108 4.56 13.47 -3.02
C ARG A 108 4.88 12.78 -1.70
N LEU A 109 5.22 11.49 -1.71
CA LEU A 109 5.72 10.78 -0.53
C LEU A 109 7.01 11.41 -0.04
N GLU A 110 8.01 11.58 -0.92
CA GLU A 110 9.27 12.25 -0.63
C GLU A 110 9.07 13.61 0.05
N LYS A 111 8.18 14.45 -0.50
CA LYS A 111 7.82 15.74 0.12
C LYS A 111 7.27 15.61 1.55
N ILE A 112 6.33 14.69 1.81
CA ILE A 112 5.82 14.47 3.18
C ILE A 112 6.92 13.91 4.09
N GLY A 113 7.85 13.11 3.55
CA GLY A 113 9.02 12.61 4.28
C GLY A 113 9.95 13.75 4.72
N MET A 114 10.20 14.73 3.85
CA MET A 114 10.95 15.94 4.20
C MET A 114 10.21 16.78 5.26
N GLN A 115 8.89 17.00 5.09
CA GLN A 115 8.08 17.74 6.07
C GLN A 115 8.04 17.05 7.44
N HIS A 116 8.03 15.71 7.47
CA HIS A 116 8.10 14.94 8.71
C HIS A 116 9.39 15.22 9.49
N LYS A 117 10.56 15.22 8.83
CA LYS A 117 11.86 15.52 9.47
C LYS A 117 11.91 16.94 10.01
N GLN A 118 11.46 17.92 9.22
CA GLN A 118 11.41 19.33 9.64
C GLN A 118 10.57 19.50 10.91
N LEU A 119 9.38 18.89 10.96
CA LEU A 119 8.54 18.92 12.16
C LEU A 119 9.14 18.16 13.34
N GLU A 120 9.90 17.09 13.09
CA GLU A 120 10.62 16.33 14.12
C GLU A 120 11.80 17.12 14.71
N GLU A 121 12.47 17.95 13.90
CA GLU A 121 13.50 18.92 14.34
C GLU A 121 12.89 20.11 15.10
N GLU A 122 11.78 20.68 14.61
CA GLU A 122 11.12 21.88 15.19
C GLU A 122 10.35 21.59 16.49
N HIS A 123 9.69 20.44 16.60
CA HIS A 123 8.79 20.12 17.71
C HIS A 123 9.19 18.87 18.52
N GLY A 124 10.25 18.17 18.10
CA GLY A 124 10.70 16.92 18.69
C GLY A 124 9.83 15.70 18.34
N ALA A 125 10.46 14.53 18.30
CA ALA A 125 9.87 13.22 17.98
C ALA A 125 8.64 12.81 18.83
N HIS A 126 8.38 13.52 19.94
CA HIS A 126 7.28 13.25 20.86
C HIS A 126 6.10 14.25 20.77
N SER A 127 6.15 15.20 19.84
CA SER A 127 4.99 16.03 19.52
C SER A 127 3.83 15.20 18.97
N ALA A 128 2.59 15.58 19.31
CA ALA A 128 1.39 14.91 18.81
C ALA A 128 1.26 15.04 17.28
N LEU A 129 1.63 16.21 16.74
CA LEU A 129 1.68 16.48 15.31
C LEU A 129 2.68 15.53 14.61
N VAL A 130 3.93 15.48 15.06
CA VAL A 130 4.98 14.61 14.50
C VAL A 130 4.52 13.15 14.48
N ARG A 131 4.00 12.62 15.60
CA ARG A 131 3.45 11.26 15.65
C ARG A 131 2.31 11.02 14.66
N MET A 132 1.42 12.00 14.47
CA MET A 132 0.34 11.91 13.48
C MET A 132 0.91 11.83 12.07
N VAL A 133 1.76 12.78 11.67
CA VAL A 133 2.39 12.84 10.33
C VAL A 133 3.12 11.54 10.05
N ARG A 134 3.92 11.05 11.00
CA ARG A 134 4.67 9.79 10.91
C ARG A 134 3.78 8.58 10.66
N SER A 135 2.69 8.47 11.40
CA SER A 135 1.73 7.36 11.25
C SER A 135 1.04 7.40 9.88
N GLN A 136 0.71 8.59 9.38
CA GLN A 136 0.15 8.75 8.03
C GLN A 136 1.17 8.41 6.95
N TYR A 137 2.41 8.89 7.08
CA TYR A 137 3.49 8.61 6.14
C TYR A 137 3.71 7.10 6.01
N VAL A 138 3.95 6.40 7.13
CA VAL A 138 4.19 4.94 7.13
C VAL A 138 3.00 4.19 6.52
N SER A 139 1.76 4.63 6.78
CA SER A 139 0.57 4.06 6.17
C SER A 139 0.47 4.30 4.66
N LEU A 140 0.88 5.46 4.16
CA LEU A 140 0.88 5.79 2.73
C LEU A 140 1.97 5.00 1.99
N THR A 141 3.19 4.99 2.51
CA THR A 141 4.34 4.28 1.93
C THR A 141 4.07 2.77 1.87
N GLY A 142 3.48 2.18 2.91
CA GLY A 142 3.07 0.77 2.89
C GLY A 142 2.00 0.46 1.84
N ALA A 143 0.95 1.30 1.74
CA ALA A 143 -0.12 1.13 0.75
C ALA A 143 0.37 1.34 -0.71
N PHE A 144 1.35 2.23 -0.91
CA PHE A 144 1.98 2.45 -2.20
C PHE A 144 2.90 1.28 -2.60
N HIS A 145 3.71 0.79 -1.66
CA HIS A 145 4.54 -0.40 -1.86
C HIS A 145 3.69 -1.63 -2.23
N GLU A 146 2.58 -1.86 -1.53
CA GLU A 146 1.61 -2.92 -1.86
C GLU A 146 1.09 -2.78 -3.31
N ALA A 147 0.71 -1.57 -3.71
CA ALA A 147 0.21 -1.28 -5.06
C ALA A 147 1.26 -1.52 -6.16
N MET A 148 2.51 -1.12 -5.93
CA MET A 148 3.62 -1.34 -6.87
C MET A 148 4.07 -2.81 -6.88
N SER A 149 3.92 -3.53 -5.77
CA SER A 149 4.16 -4.99 -5.72
C SER A 149 3.09 -5.76 -6.50
N GLU A 150 1.81 -5.40 -6.37
CA GLU A 150 0.73 -5.93 -7.24
C GLU A 150 1.04 -5.69 -8.74
N TYR A 151 1.59 -4.50 -9.08
CA TYR A 151 1.98 -4.17 -10.45
C TYR A 151 3.16 -5.02 -10.94
N ASN A 152 4.22 -5.14 -10.13
CA ASN A 152 5.38 -5.97 -10.46
C ASN A 152 4.98 -7.43 -10.74
N GLN A 153 4.10 -8.00 -9.90
CA GLN A 153 3.57 -9.35 -10.09
C GLN A 153 2.77 -9.49 -11.41
N ALA A 154 2.02 -8.47 -11.81
CA ALA A 154 1.28 -8.46 -13.07
C ALA A 154 2.19 -8.38 -14.31
N GLU A 155 3.29 -7.61 -14.26
CA GLU A 155 4.28 -7.53 -15.32
C GLU A 155 5.13 -8.81 -15.40
N MET A 156 5.63 -9.32 -14.27
CA MET A 156 6.36 -10.60 -14.20
C MET A 156 5.50 -11.78 -14.70
N GLY A 157 4.22 -11.81 -14.34
CA GLY A 157 3.28 -12.80 -14.90
C GLY A 157 3.16 -12.70 -16.42
N GLN A 158 3.18 -11.49 -16.98
CA GLN A 158 3.12 -11.29 -18.44
C GLN A 158 4.46 -11.65 -19.14
N ARG A 159 5.62 -11.44 -18.49
CA ARG A 159 6.94 -11.91 -18.94
C ARG A 159 6.95 -13.44 -19.11
N GLU A 160 6.57 -14.17 -18.08
CA GLU A 160 6.51 -15.65 -18.11
C GLU A 160 5.52 -16.19 -19.15
N ASN A 161 4.39 -15.50 -19.35
CA ASN A 161 3.45 -15.84 -20.43
C ASN A 161 4.06 -15.64 -21.83
N CYS A 162 4.80 -14.56 -22.06
CA CYS A 162 5.49 -14.31 -23.32
C CYS A 162 6.59 -15.36 -23.57
N LYS A 163 7.39 -15.68 -22.55
CA LYS A 163 8.42 -16.75 -22.55
C LYS A 163 7.81 -18.11 -22.91
N THR A 164 6.74 -18.51 -22.24
CA THR A 164 5.98 -19.75 -22.53
C THR A 164 5.46 -19.79 -23.97
N ARG A 165 5.00 -18.65 -24.52
CA ARG A 165 4.56 -18.59 -25.93
C ARG A 165 5.73 -18.74 -26.90
N ILE A 166 6.88 -18.14 -26.63
CA ILE A 166 8.09 -18.29 -27.46
C ILE A 166 8.53 -19.75 -27.49
N GLN A 167 8.58 -20.45 -26.35
CA GLN A 167 8.89 -21.88 -26.28
C GLN A 167 7.95 -22.73 -27.16
N ARG A 168 6.65 -22.46 -27.11
CA ARG A 168 5.65 -23.19 -27.91
C ARG A 168 5.84 -22.95 -29.41
N GLN A 169 6.11 -21.71 -29.83
CA GLN A 169 6.35 -21.40 -31.24
C GLN A 169 7.69 -21.96 -31.74
N ALA A 170 8.73 -21.93 -30.90
CA ALA A 170 10.01 -22.58 -31.19
C ALA A 170 9.84 -24.08 -31.44
N LYS A 171 9.07 -24.77 -30.59
CA LYS A 171 8.76 -26.20 -30.75
C LYS A 171 7.96 -26.51 -32.03
N ILE A 172 7.08 -25.59 -32.48
CA ILE A 172 6.40 -25.71 -33.79
C ILE A 172 7.39 -25.60 -34.96
N MET A 173 8.48 -24.83 -34.81
CA MET A 173 9.59 -24.76 -35.75
C MET A 173 10.62 -25.90 -35.58
N GLY A 174 10.33 -26.92 -34.77
CA GLY A 174 11.25 -28.04 -34.50
C GLY A 174 12.47 -27.67 -33.65
N LYS A 175 12.51 -26.47 -33.06
CA LYS A 175 13.60 -26.00 -32.20
C LYS A 175 13.19 -26.16 -30.73
N GLU A 176 13.87 -27.04 -30.00
CA GLU A 176 13.69 -27.12 -28.54
C GLU A 176 14.55 -26.03 -27.88
N VAL A 177 13.89 -25.13 -27.14
CA VAL A 177 14.53 -24.00 -26.45
C VAL A 177 14.02 -23.96 -25.02
N THR A 178 14.92 -23.92 -24.05
CA THR A 178 14.59 -23.87 -22.61
C THR A 178 14.13 -22.47 -22.19
N GLY A 179 13.64 -22.34 -20.96
CA GLY A 179 13.33 -21.03 -20.38
C GLY A 179 14.58 -20.15 -20.29
N ASP A 180 15.67 -20.73 -19.80
CA ASP A 180 16.91 -20.00 -19.50
C ASP A 180 17.61 -19.55 -20.78
N GLN A 181 17.55 -20.35 -21.85
CA GLN A 181 18.01 -19.95 -23.18
C GLN A 181 17.21 -18.77 -23.75
N ILE A 182 15.90 -18.69 -23.52
CA ILE A 182 15.13 -17.50 -23.90
C ILE A 182 15.59 -16.29 -23.10
N GLU A 183 15.85 -16.45 -21.80
CA GLU A 183 16.38 -15.37 -20.96
C GLU A 183 17.73 -14.85 -21.49
N GLU A 184 18.66 -15.76 -21.81
CA GLU A 184 19.95 -15.41 -22.43
C GLU A 184 19.76 -14.68 -23.78
N MET A 185 18.82 -15.11 -24.62
CA MET A 185 18.50 -14.43 -25.89
C MET A 185 17.92 -13.02 -25.68
N VAL A 186 17.25 -12.76 -24.55
CA VAL A 186 16.71 -11.44 -24.18
C VAL A 186 17.83 -10.53 -23.70
N GLU A 187 18.69 -11.02 -22.80
CA GLU A 187 19.81 -10.28 -22.25
C GLU A 187 20.88 -9.96 -23.31
N THR A 188 21.21 -10.93 -24.16
CA THR A 188 22.20 -10.77 -25.24
C THR A 188 21.64 -10.13 -26.52
N GLY A 189 20.32 -10.07 -26.67
CA GLY A 189 19.63 -9.61 -27.89
C GLY A 189 19.81 -10.52 -29.11
N LYS A 190 20.35 -11.74 -28.96
CA LYS A 190 20.70 -12.63 -30.09
C LYS A 190 19.54 -13.57 -30.46
N TRP A 191 18.68 -13.11 -31.38
CA TRP A 191 17.51 -13.86 -31.88
C TRP A 191 17.73 -14.59 -33.22
N ASN A 192 18.94 -14.50 -33.80
CA ASN A 192 19.31 -15.12 -35.07
C ASN A 192 19.12 -16.65 -35.11
N VAL A 193 19.21 -17.31 -33.95
CA VAL A 193 18.94 -18.76 -33.78
C VAL A 193 17.57 -19.17 -34.34
N PHE A 194 16.57 -18.26 -34.37
CA PHE A 194 15.25 -18.56 -34.93
C PHE A 194 15.17 -18.35 -36.45
N SER A 195 15.92 -17.40 -37.03
CA SER A 195 15.91 -17.11 -38.47
C SER A 195 16.60 -18.17 -39.33
N ASP A 196 17.50 -18.96 -38.76
CA ASP A 196 18.19 -20.04 -39.47
C ASP A 196 17.18 -21.10 -39.97
N ASN A 197 17.29 -21.45 -41.26
CA ASN A 197 16.45 -22.39 -42.04
C ASN A 197 15.10 -21.89 -42.60
N LEU A 198 14.77 -20.59 -42.51
CA LEU A 198 13.49 -20.03 -43.01
C LEU A 198 13.15 -20.34 -44.49
N LEU A 199 14.15 -20.64 -45.33
CA LEU A 199 13.98 -20.98 -46.75
C LEU A 199 13.45 -22.40 -47.00
N ALA A 200 13.77 -23.36 -46.13
CA ALA A 200 13.20 -24.72 -46.17
C ALA A 200 11.81 -24.78 -45.53
N ASP A 201 11.47 -23.76 -44.74
CA ASP A 201 10.35 -23.75 -43.82
C ASP A 201 9.02 -23.29 -44.46
N GLY A 202 8.00 -24.12 -44.22
CA GLY A 202 6.64 -23.92 -44.73
C GLY A 202 5.93 -22.70 -44.11
N ARG A 203 4.72 -22.41 -44.62
CA ARG A 203 3.90 -21.26 -44.19
C ARG A 203 3.69 -21.19 -42.67
N THR A 204 3.59 -22.34 -42.00
CA THR A 204 3.43 -22.46 -40.55
C THR A 204 4.65 -21.93 -39.78
N ALA A 205 5.86 -22.33 -40.16
CA ALA A 205 7.08 -21.93 -39.48
C ALA A 205 7.38 -20.44 -39.65
N ARG A 206 7.06 -19.83 -40.80
CA ARG A 206 7.11 -18.37 -40.97
C ARG A 206 6.15 -17.64 -40.04
N SER A 207 4.94 -18.17 -39.86
CA SER A 207 3.95 -17.60 -38.92
C SER A 207 4.42 -17.73 -37.47
N ALA A 208 5.06 -18.84 -37.10
CA ALA A 208 5.67 -19.05 -35.79
C ALA A 208 6.81 -18.05 -35.53
N LEU A 209 7.70 -17.84 -36.50
CA LEU A 209 8.79 -16.85 -36.42
C LEU A 209 8.24 -15.43 -36.21
N THR A 210 7.25 -15.01 -37.01
CA THR A 210 6.60 -13.70 -36.83
C THR A 210 5.91 -13.58 -35.46
N GLU A 211 5.37 -14.66 -34.90
CA GLU A 211 4.85 -14.63 -33.53
C GLU A 211 5.97 -14.46 -32.50
N ILE A 212 7.09 -15.18 -32.64
CA ILE A 212 8.28 -15.07 -31.78
C ILE A 212 8.83 -13.64 -31.78
N GLU A 213 9.04 -13.03 -32.95
CA GLU A 213 9.49 -11.63 -33.07
C GLU A 213 8.56 -10.65 -32.33
N ASN A 214 7.24 -10.84 -32.44
CA ASN A 214 6.26 -10.01 -31.76
C ASN A 214 6.22 -10.27 -30.24
N ARG A 215 6.48 -11.50 -29.77
CA ARG A 215 6.65 -11.81 -28.34
C ARG A 215 7.94 -11.20 -27.79
N HIS A 216 9.05 -11.28 -28.53
CA HIS A 216 10.34 -10.71 -28.13
C HIS A 216 10.25 -9.20 -27.92
N LYS A 217 9.68 -8.46 -28.88
CA LYS A 217 9.45 -7.00 -28.73
C LYS A 217 8.65 -6.66 -27.47
N GLU A 218 7.62 -7.45 -27.17
CA GLU A 218 6.84 -7.26 -25.93
C GLU A 218 7.62 -7.63 -24.67
N LEU A 219 8.52 -8.61 -24.73
CA LEU A 219 9.38 -8.95 -23.60
C LEU A 219 10.40 -7.83 -23.32
N VAL A 220 10.97 -7.21 -24.35
CA VAL A 220 11.86 -6.03 -24.17
C VAL A 220 11.09 -4.84 -23.58
N GLU A 221 9.84 -4.61 -24.01
CA GLU A 221 8.96 -3.61 -23.39
C GLU A 221 8.65 -3.96 -21.92
N LEU A 222 8.46 -5.25 -21.58
CA LEU A 222 8.25 -5.75 -20.21
C LEU A 222 9.49 -5.52 -19.33
N GLU A 223 10.68 -5.90 -19.81
CA GLU A 223 11.94 -5.69 -19.07
C GLU A 223 12.20 -4.23 -18.74
N SER A 224 11.90 -3.32 -19.67
CA SER A 224 12.02 -1.88 -19.41
C SER A 224 11.09 -1.43 -18.27
N ARG A 225 9.85 -1.93 -18.24
CA ARG A 225 8.87 -1.57 -17.18
C ARG A 225 9.20 -2.22 -15.84
N ILE A 226 9.70 -3.45 -15.84
CA ILE A 226 10.17 -4.14 -14.63
C ILE A 226 11.37 -3.37 -14.03
N LYS A 227 12.31 -2.92 -14.85
CA LYS A 227 13.43 -2.05 -14.42
C LYS A 227 12.95 -0.72 -13.82
N ASP A 228 11.97 -0.05 -14.44
CA ASP A 228 11.35 1.16 -13.89
C ASP A 228 10.75 0.93 -12.48
N ILE A 229 10.13 -0.24 -12.25
CA ILE A 229 9.57 -0.59 -10.93
C ILE A 229 10.68 -0.89 -9.90
N HIS A 230 11.76 -1.56 -10.32
CA HIS A 230 12.91 -1.83 -9.44
C HIS A 230 13.63 -0.55 -9.00
N GLU A 231 13.81 0.41 -9.91
CA GLU A 231 14.35 1.74 -9.59
C GLU A 231 13.50 2.44 -8.53
N LEU A 232 12.17 2.43 -8.70
CA LEU A 232 11.25 2.98 -7.71
C LEU A 232 11.33 2.25 -6.36
N PHE A 233 11.44 0.92 -6.34
CA PHE A 233 11.60 0.17 -5.08
C PHE A 233 12.94 0.48 -4.39
N PHE A 234 14.02 0.67 -5.14
CA PHE A 234 15.31 1.11 -4.60
C PHE A 234 15.18 2.50 -3.94
N GLN A 235 14.57 3.46 -4.65
CA GLN A 235 14.27 4.79 -4.10
C GLN A 235 13.38 4.73 -2.85
N MET A 236 12.37 3.86 -2.82
CA MET A 236 11.54 3.64 -1.64
C MET A 236 12.28 3.01 -0.46
N ALA A 237 13.27 2.13 -0.70
CA ALA A 237 14.06 1.53 0.36
C ALA A 237 14.88 2.60 1.13
N LEU A 238 15.49 3.53 0.40
CA LEU A 238 16.22 4.67 0.98
C LEU A 238 15.32 5.52 1.90
N LEU A 239 14.07 5.78 1.49
CA LEU A 239 13.09 6.50 2.30
C LEU A 239 12.74 5.77 3.62
N VAL A 240 12.81 4.43 3.64
CA VAL A 240 12.45 3.60 4.80
C VAL A 240 13.62 3.41 5.76
N GLU A 241 14.85 3.26 5.26
CA GLU A 241 16.06 3.16 6.09
C GLU A 241 16.23 4.38 6.99
N GLU A 242 15.96 5.57 6.44
CA GLU A 242 16.01 6.84 7.17
C GLU A 242 14.94 6.97 8.28
N GLN A 243 13.94 6.08 8.30
CA GLN A 243 12.88 6.03 9.31
C GLN A 243 13.00 4.85 10.27
N GLY A 244 13.91 3.89 9.99
CA GLY A 244 14.05 2.64 10.71
C GLY A 244 14.46 2.80 12.19
N ALA A 245 15.20 3.87 12.52
CA ALA A 245 15.81 4.07 13.84
C ALA A 245 14.84 4.21 15.02
N MET A 246 13.53 4.39 14.79
CA MET A 246 12.56 4.69 15.86
C MET A 246 11.23 3.94 15.79
N VAL A 247 11.02 2.96 14.89
CA VAL A 247 9.66 2.37 14.67
C VAL A 247 9.31 1.27 15.70
N ASP A 248 10.30 0.71 16.39
CA ASP A 248 10.11 -0.44 17.30
C ASP A 248 9.58 -0.08 18.70
N ASN A 249 8.42 0.60 18.75
CA ASN A 249 7.69 0.87 20.00
C ASN A 249 6.24 0.38 19.98
N ARG A 250 5.79 -0.26 18.89
CA ARG A 250 4.45 -0.88 18.82
C ARG A 250 4.38 -2.29 19.43
N GLY A 251 5.52 -2.94 19.69
CA GLY A 251 5.57 -4.25 20.35
C GLY A 251 5.29 -4.23 21.85
N GLN A 252 5.69 -3.18 22.57
CA GLN A 252 5.65 -3.19 24.05
C GLN A 252 4.25 -2.94 24.64
N ARG A 253 3.40 -2.13 23.99
CA ARG A 253 2.09 -1.72 24.54
C ARG A 253 1.07 -2.87 24.68
N SER A 254 1.30 -4.01 24.04
CA SER A 254 0.42 -5.20 24.11
C SER A 254 0.73 -6.13 25.31
N ARG A 255 1.87 -5.95 26.00
CA ARG A 255 2.27 -6.79 27.14
C ARG A 255 1.78 -6.28 28.50
N HIS A 256 1.47 -4.99 28.65
CA HIS A 256 1.12 -4.42 29.96
C HIS A 256 -0.36 -4.64 30.37
N ASN A 257 -1.26 -4.93 29.42
CA ASN A 257 -2.69 -5.13 29.72
C ASN A 257 -3.09 -6.59 29.97
N ARG A 258 -2.17 -7.43 30.49
CA ARG A 258 -2.38 -8.87 30.72
C ARG A 258 -1.94 -9.34 32.12
N LEU A 259 -1.75 -8.43 33.07
CA LEU A 259 -1.31 -8.73 34.44
C LEU A 259 -2.26 -8.27 35.55
N CYS A 260 -3.37 -7.59 35.22
CA CYS A 260 -4.44 -7.23 36.17
C CYS A 260 -5.74 -7.95 35.79
N GLY A 261 -5.86 -9.23 36.15
CA GLY A 261 -7.01 -10.04 35.70
C GLY A 261 -7.05 -11.49 36.15
N GLN A 262 -6.64 -11.81 37.38
CA GLN A 262 -6.95 -13.09 38.03
C GLN A 262 -6.85 -12.96 39.56
N GLY A 263 -8.00 -12.72 40.20
CA GLY A 263 -8.24 -13.06 41.60
C GLY A 263 -8.73 -14.51 41.72
N PRO A 264 -8.71 -15.11 42.92
CA PRO A 264 -8.67 -16.55 43.08
C PRO A 264 -10.03 -17.25 42.92
N GLY A 265 -10.02 -18.43 42.29
CA GLY A 265 -11.11 -19.39 42.25
C GLY A 265 -10.58 -20.78 42.57
N SER A 266 -11.17 -21.41 43.58
CA SER A 266 -10.74 -22.68 44.17
C SER A 266 -11.30 -23.92 43.46
N ASP A 267 -10.85 -25.11 43.91
CA ASP A 267 -11.43 -26.45 43.69
C ASP A 267 -11.31 -27.03 42.26
N GLN A 268 -10.92 -28.30 42.03
CA GLN A 268 -10.90 -29.48 42.89
C GLN A 268 -10.18 -30.67 42.18
N ALA A 269 -10.02 -31.77 42.91
CA ALA A 269 -9.80 -33.14 42.42
C ALA A 269 -8.50 -33.44 41.65
N GLY A 270 -7.51 -33.99 42.36
CA GLY A 270 -6.37 -34.68 41.75
C GLY A 270 -6.78 -36.02 41.13
N GLY A 271 -6.07 -36.41 40.07
CA GLY A 271 -6.08 -37.75 39.51
C GLY A 271 -4.68 -38.34 39.57
N GLU A 272 -4.52 -39.44 40.29
CA GLU A 272 -3.28 -40.24 40.29
C GLU A 272 -2.99 -40.78 38.88
N VAL A 273 -1.76 -40.60 38.39
CA VAL A 273 -1.19 -41.53 37.40
C VAL A 273 0.23 -41.92 37.82
N GLN A 274 0.37 -43.22 37.95
CA GLN A 274 1.45 -44.02 38.51
C GLN A 274 2.85 -43.81 37.89
N GLU A 275 3.86 -43.83 38.76
CA GLU A 275 5.27 -43.96 38.43
C GLU A 275 5.60 -45.37 37.92
N VAL A 276 6.24 -45.49 36.74
CA VAL A 276 7.12 -46.63 36.40
C VAL A 276 8.31 -46.13 35.57
N GLN A 277 9.49 -46.67 35.89
CA GLN A 277 10.83 -46.24 35.45
C GLN A 277 11.29 -46.84 34.08
N PRO A 278 12.42 -46.39 33.50
CA PRO A 278 12.72 -46.57 32.09
C PRO A 278 13.63 -47.77 31.76
N LEU A 279 13.65 -48.15 30.48
CA LEU A 279 14.80 -48.70 29.73
C LEU A 279 14.65 -48.35 28.24
#